data_AF-A0A9W6ZH60-F1
#
_entry.id   AF-A0A9W6ZH60-F1
#
_cell.length_a   1.000
_cell.length_b   1.000
_cell.length_c   1.000
_cell.angle_alpha   90.00
_cell.angle_beta   90.00
_cell.angle_gamma   90.00
#
_symmetry.space_group_name_H-M   'P 1'
#
loop_
_entity.id
_entity.type
_entity.pdbx_description
1 polymer ?
#
loop_
_entity_poly.entity_id
_entity_poly.type
_entity_poly.pdbx_seq_one_letter_code
_entity_poly.pdbx_strand_id
1 'polypeptide(L)'
;MVDYNTRNPGSNPDDPTLKHQFTMLTCWDQIEKHLLPQIEKHTNPVSTLNTLRYLFYHMKCGIFCMVKNGELRIFSSFVNKDYRNTWGDRIKVMGDDENKTLTEYYTQKEAAGSRHENIDENRWNWWANGNIICNEPVVPGNETQYWGDQFSAPLRDMLVEACRERRIPDCEFFINKRDYPQLKVNVPRGVPVEPYGFIFDKDDRDPDQDVDLCPEHKFATYAPIFSFYAAKKDRFADIPFPSSEDWEGACGEVFCSSFKHTKVNGVAQFGTQDKPNPNRDLFTQANFEKFDCGWEDKVDTAFFRGTATGGGVTIDDNQRLKVSSLSAQWKNDKEKGSVNGQPPFCDAAIVGWNLRDKKTHSNPMKYLKPQDLSFDGGRQFFTPIYMQSRYKYLIYVDGHCAACRYGFMMRLGSVILKVRSRQVADTMWYFPLLKEVRNCKERSNELGI
;
A
#
# COMPACT_ATOMS: atom_id res chain seq x y z
N MET A 1 2.71 -25.89 -12.42
CA MET A 1 3.80 -25.08 -11.81
C MET A 1 5.16 -25.77 -11.86
N VAL A 2 5.30 -27.06 -11.52
CA VAL A 2 6.59 -27.80 -11.61
C VAL A 2 7.15 -27.85 -13.04
N ASP A 3 6.30 -28.12 -14.05
CA ASP A 3 6.70 -28.12 -15.48
C ASP A 3 7.01 -26.73 -16.06
N TYR A 4 6.52 -25.65 -15.46
CA TYR A 4 6.72 -24.30 -15.97
C TYR A 4 8.18 -23.85 -15.81
N ASN A 5 8.83 -24.22 -14.70
CA ASN A 5 10.17 -23.75 -14.33
C ASN A 5 11.32 -24.57 -14.91
N THR A 6 11.07 -25.78 -15.41
CA THR A 6 12.07 -26.58 -16.12
C THR A 6 12.24 -26.15 -17.58
N ARG A 7 11.26 -25.43 -18.15
CA ARG A 7 11.19 -25.15 -19.59
C ARG A 7 11.10 -23.68 -19.97
N ASN A 8 10.68 -22.78 -19.07
CA ASN A 8 10.47 -21.38 -19.43
C ASN A 8 11.49 -20.44 -18.74
N PRO A 9 12.33 -19.71 -19.51
CA PRO A 9 13.10 -18.57 -19.00
C PRO A 9 12.16 -17.45 -18.50
N GLY A 10 12.74 -16.43 -17.86
CA GLY A 10 12.04 -15.27 -17.31
C GLY A 10 11.03 -14.67 -18.29
N SER A 11 9.91 -14.18 -17.76
CA SER A 11 8.76 -13.70 -18.54
C SER A 11 9.02 -12.42 -19.34
N ASN A 12 10.17 -11.77 -19.16
CA ASN A 12 10.56 -10.59 -19.93
C ASN A 12 11.26 -11.04 -21.24
N PRO A 13 10.79 -10.57 -22.42
CA PRO A 13 11.33 -10.98 -23.71
C PRO A 13 12.80 -10.59 -23.93
N ASP A 14 13.30 -9.56 -23.24
CA ASP A 14 14.65 -9.04 -23.36
C ASP A 14 15.50 -9.29 -22.08
N ASP A 15 14.92 -9.83 -21.01
CA ASP A 15 15.62 -10.20 -19.76
C ASP A 15 15.10 -11.54 -19.18
N PRO A 16 15.67 -12.68 -19.61
CA PRO A 16 15.23 -14.01 -19.21
C PRO A 16 15.58 -14.36 -17.76
N THR A 17 16.24 -13.49 -17.00
CA THR A 17 16.56 -13.74 -15.59
C THR A 17 15.44 -13.28 -14.63
N LEU A 18 14.52 -12.44 -15.14
CA LEU A 18 13.43 -11.86 -14.36
C LEU A 18 12.33 -12.85 -14.00
N LYS A 19 12.00 -12.91 -12.70
CA LYS A 19 11.06 -13.86 -12.11
C LYS A 19 9.78 -13.15 -11.65
N HIS A 20 8.93 -12.77 -12.60
CA HIS A 20 7.62 -12.15 -12.34
C HIS A 20 6.47 -13.05 -12.83
N GLN A 21 5.29 -12.87 -12.21
CA GLN A 21 4.02 -13.46 -12.66
C GLN A 21 3.67 -13.16 -14.12
N PHE A 22 3.88 -11.91 -14.50
CA PHE A 22 3.63 -11.40 -15.86
C PHE A 22 4.87 -10.67 -16.34
N THR A 23 5.01 -10.59 -17.66
CA THR A 23 6.03 -9.76 -18.31
C THR A 23 6.01 -8.35 -17.73
N MET A 24 7.17 -7.91 -17.22
CA MET A 24 7.37 -6.57 -16.69
C MET A 24 8.41 -5.85 -17.56
N LEU A 25 8.04 -4.72 -18.15
CA LEU A 25 8.95 -3.90 -18.95
C LEU A 25 9.81 -3.02 -18.03
N THR A 26 11.13 -3.00 -18.22
CA THR A 26 12.08 -2.44 -17.24
C THR A 26 12.84 -1.20 -17.73
N CYS A 27 12.79 -0.91 -19.03
CA CYS A 27 13.39 0.28 -19.64
C CYS A 27 12.47 0.87 -20.73
N TRP A 28 12.78 2.08 -21.18
CA TRP A 28 12.00 2.76 -22.22
C TRP A 28 12.10 2.06 -23.58
N ASP A 29 13.27 1.55 -23.96
CA ASP A 29 13.45 0.79 -25.21
C ASP A 29 12.50 -0.41 -25.30
N GLN A 30 12.27 -1.10 -24.17
CA GLN A 30 11.27 -2.18 -24.09
C GLN A 30 9.84 -1.66 -24.29
N ILE A 31 9.51 -0.48 -23.74
CA ILE A 31 8.22 0.18 -23.95
C ILE A 31 8.04 0.54 -25.43
N GLU A 32 9.04 1.17 -26.06
CA GLU A 32 8.99 1.54 -27.47
C GLU A 32 8.86 0.34 -28.40
N LYS A 33 9.59 -0.73 -28.10
CA LYS A 33 9.59 -1.95 -28.90
C LYS A 33 8.30 -2.76 -28.75
N HIS A 34 7.80 -2.92 -27.54
CA HIS A 34 6.75 -3.90 -27.24
C HIS A 34 5.38 -3.28 -26.97
N LEU A 35 5.33 -2.09 -26.38
CA LEU A 35 4.09 -1.49 -25.89
C LEU A 35 3.55 -0.37 -26.78
N LEU A 36 4.40 0.59 -27.18
CA LEU A 36 3.97 1.73 -28.02
C LEU A 36 3.31 1.30 -29.34
N PRO A 37 3.79 0.29 -30.08
CA PRO A 37 3.16 -0.13 -31.32
C PRO A 37 1.74 -0.68 -31.11
N GLN A 38 1.42 -1.15 -29.91
CA GLN A 38 0.07 -1.60 -29.56
C GLN A 38 -0.84 -0.44 -29.17
N ILE A 39 -0.30 0.57 -28.48
CA ILE A 39 -0.98 1.83 -28.15
C ILE A 39 -1.30 2.58 -29.44
N GLU A 40 -0.35 2.80 -30.34
CA GLU A 40 -0.60 3.62 -31.54
C GLU A 40 -1.68 3.03 -32.47
N LYS A 41 -1.83 1.70 -32.49
CA LYS A 41 -2.81 1.02 -33.34
C LYS A 41 -4.26 1.16 -32.86
N HIS A 42 -4.52 1.49 -31.59
CA HIS A 42 -5.84 1.24 -30.99
C HIS A 42 -6.39 2.33 -30.06
N THR A 43 -5.74 3.49 -29.92
CA THR A 43 -5.92 4.37 -28.74
C THR A 43 -6.10 5.87 -29.06
N ASN A 44 -6.38 6.69 -28.03
CA ASN A 44 -6.10 8.14 -28.05
C ASN A 44 -4.65 8.37 -27.60
N PRO A 45 -3.70 8.47 -28.54
CA PRO A 45 -2.29 8.24 -28.26
C PRO A 45 -1.70 9.29 -27.30
N VAL A 46 -2.21 10.52 -27.31
CA VAL A 46 -1.59 11.63 -26.57
C VAL A 46 -1.73 11.44 -25.05
N SER A 47 -2.95 11.25 -24.56
CA SER A 47 -3.20 11.15 -23.10
C SER A 47 -2.60 9.88 -22.51
N THR A 48 -2.70 8.76 -23.22
CA THR A 48 -2.09 7.48 -22.82
C THR A 48 -0.56 7.60 -22.78
N LEU A 49 0.07 8.19 -23.81
CA LEU A 49 1.53 8.37 -23.84
C LEU A 49 2.02 9.35 -22.77
N ASN A 50 1.31 10.46 -22.55
CA ASN A 50 1.62 11.42 -21.49
C ASN A 50 1.62 10.73 -20.12
N THR A 51 0.60 9.91 -19.87
CA THR A 51 0.45 9.20 -18.59
C THR A 51 1.50 8.11 -18.42
N LEU A 52 1.82 7.38 -19.48
CA LEU A 52 2.90 6.39 -19.47
C LEU A 52 4.25 7.06 -19.18
N ARG A 53 4.56 8.18 -19.84
CA ARG A 53 5.78 8.97 -19.57
C ARG A 53 5.82 9.48 -18.14
N TYR A 54 4.72 10.05 -17.66
CA TYR A 54 4.59 10.51 -16.28
C TYR A 54 4.85 9.37 -15.29
N LEU A 55 4.14 8.25 -15.41
CA LEU A 55 4.27 7.14 -14.48
C LEU A 55 5.64 6.47 -14.54
N PHE A 56 6.25 6.37 -15.72
CA PHE A 56 7.55 5.73 -15.91
C PHE A 56 8.71 6.61 -15.41
N TYR A 57 8.75 7.88 -15.82
CA TYR A 57 9.87 8.78 -15.50
C TYR A 57 9.72 9.49 -14.16
N HIS A 58 8.51 9.94 -13.81
CA HIS A 58 8.26 10.68 -12.57
C HIS A 58 7.87 9.77 -11.40
N MET A 59 7.01 8.77 -11.65
CA MET A 59 6.49 7.92 -10.57
C MET A 59 7.18 6.55 -10.43
N LYS A 60 8.12 6.24 -11.32
CA LYS A 60 8.89 4.99 -11.44
C LYS A 60 8.15 3.77 -12.00
N CYS A 61 6.85 3.58 -11.81
CA CYS A 61 6.17 2.35 -12.27
C CYS A 61 4.65 2.49 -12.42
N GLY A 62 4.04 1.49 -13.04
CA GLY A 62 2.59 1.33 -13.14
C GLY A 62 2.21 0.04 -13.87
N ILE A 63 0.91 -0.17 -14.06
CA ILE A 63 0.37 -1.25 -14.89
C ILE A 63 -0.51 -0.62 -15.95
N PHE A 64 -0.22 -0.86 -17.23
CA PHE A 64 -1.08 -0.44 -18.33
C PHE A 64 -2.09 -1.54 -18.65
N CYS A 65 -3.36 -1.15 -18.80
CA CYS A 65 -4.46 -2.04 -19.13
C CYS A 65 -5.18 -1.55 -20.39
N MET A 66 -5.56 -2.49 -21.25
CA MET A 66 -6.37 -2.23 -22.44
C MET A 66 -7.45 -3.28 -22.59
N VAL A 67 -8.70 -2.84 -22.69
CA VAL A 67 -9.86 -3.66 -23.07
C VAL A 67 -10.24 -3.32 -24.51
N LYS A 68 -10.39 -4.35 -25.35
CA LYS A 68 -10.80 -4.19 -26.75
C LYS A 68 -11.66 -5.35 -27.21
N ASN A 69 -12.78 -5.05 -27.87
CA ASN A 69 -13.75 -6.03 -28.34
C ASN A 69 -14.24 -6.93 -27.20
N GLY A 70 -14.48 -6.34 -26.02
CA GLY A 70 -14.97 -7.07 -24.84
C GLY A 70 -13.94 -7.98 -24.16
N GLU A 71 -12.65 -7.90 -24.51
CA GLU A 71 -11.59 -8.72 -23.90
C GLU A 71 -10.46 -7.86 -23.36
N LEU A 72 -9.86 -8.29 -22.23
CA LEU A 72 -8.62 -7.72 -21.71
C LEU A 72 -7.45 -8.09 -22.63
N ARG A 73 -7.05 -7.17 -23.52
CA ARG A 73 -5.98 -7.38 -24.50
C ARG A 73 -4.59 -7.20 -23.91
N ILE A 74 -4.44 -6.20 -23.04
CA ILE A 74 -3.14 -5.86 -22.45
C ILE A 74 -3.30 -5.73 -20.94
N PHE A 75 -2.40 -6.39 -20.22
CA PHE A 75 -2.14 -6.20 -18.80
C PHE A 75 -0.62 -6.20 -18.66
N SER A 76 -0.01 -5.02 -18.66
CA SER A 76 1.45 -4.87 -18.77
C SER A 76 1.99 -4.01 -17.65
N SER A 77 2.68 -4.64 -16.71
CA SER A 77 3.44 -3.94 -15.68
C SER A 77 4.69 -3.31 -16.28
N PHE A 78 5.07 -2.13 -15.81
CA PHE A 78 6.32 -1.47 -16.17
C PHE A 78 6.97 -0.81 -14.95
N VAL A 79 8.30 -0.74 -14.96
CA VAL A 79 9.10 -0.06 -13.96
C VAL A 79 10.35 0.53 -14.59
N ASN A 80 10.70 1.75 -14.22
CA ASN A 80 11.96 2.36 -14.62
C ASN A 80 13.07 1.87 -13.69
N LYS A 81 13.92 0.95 -14.17
CA LYS A 81 15.08 0.45 -13.40
C LYS A 81 16.11 1.56 -13.15
N ASP A 82 16.22 2.52 -14.07
CA ASP A 82 17.17 3.63 -14.06
C ASP A 82 16.55 4.93 -13.51
N TYR A 83 15.49 4.81 -12.70
CA TYR A 83 14.75 5.92 -12.13
C TYR A 83 15.66 6.95 -11.44
N ARG A 84 15.33 8.23 -11.65
CA ARG A 84 15.90 9.38 -10.96
C ARG A 84 14.76 10.26 -10.47
N ASN A 85 14.78 10.62 -9.20
CA ASN A 85 13.81 11.56 -8.65
C ASN A 85 14.18 13.02 -8.98
N THR A 86 13.28 13.95 -8.63
CA THR A 86 13.44 15.41 -8.82
C THR A 86 13.77 16.14 -7.51
N TRP A 87 14.09 15.41 -6.44
CA TRP A 87 14.13 15.95 -5.09
C TRP A 87 15.34 15.48 -4.26
N GLY A 88 16.38 14.92 -4.90
CA GLY A 88 17.53 14.33 -4.21
C GLY A 88 18.29 15.35 -3.35
N ASP A 89 18.26 16.62 -3.72
CA ASP A 89 18.81 17.77 -2.99
C ASP A 89 17.90 18.28 -1.85
N ARG A 90 16.63 17.84 -1.79
CA ARG A 90 15.63 18.30 -0.82
C ARG A 90 15.53 17.42 0.41
N ILE A 91 15.88 16.13 0.31
CA ILE A 91 15.82 15.26 1.48
C ILE A 91 16.93 15.61 2.46
N LYS A 92 16.50 15.99 3.66
CA LYS A 92 17.33 16.15 4.84
C LYS A 92 17.12 14.99 5.81
N VAL A 93 18.17 14.56 6.51
CA VAL A 93 18.08 13.60 7.62
C VAL A 93 17.95 14.32 8.96
N MET A 94 17.37 13.68 9.97
CA MET A 94 17.32 14.25 11.33
C MET A 94 18.74 14.57 11.83
N GLY A 95 19.02 15.86 12.06
CA GLY A 95 20.33 16.38 12.44
C GLY A 95 21.18 16.94 11.30
N ASP A 96 20.64 17.09 10.08
CA ASP A 96 21.33 17.78 8.97
C ASP A 96 21.66 19.25 9.28
N ASP A 97 20.96 19.87 10.24
CA ASP A 97 21.28 21.23 10.73
C ASP A 97 22.51 21.23 11.69
N GLU A 98 23.05 20.05 12.06
CA GLU A 98 24.17 19.87 13.01
C GLU A 98 25.35 19.04 12.43
N ASN A 99 25.63 19.12 11.12
CA ASN A 99 26.71 18.38 10.44
C ASN A 99 26.57 16.83 10.42
N LYS A 100 25.40 16.24 10.70
CA LYS A 100 25.26 14.78 10.62
C LYS A 100 25.24 14.29 9.17
N THR A 101 26.24 13.50 8.82
CA THR A 101 26.34 12.76 7.56
C THR A 101 25.29 11.66 7.46
N LEU A 102 25.00 11.24 6.22
CA LEU A 102 24.13 10.09 5.96
C LEU A 102 24.64 8.82 6.67
N THR A 103 25.97 8.64 6.69
CA THR A 103 26.65 7.54 7.38
C THR A 103 26.33 7.55 8.87
N GLU A 104 26.45 8.68 9.55
CA GLU A 104 26.15 8.79 10.98
C GLU A 104 24.68 8.49 11.30
N TYR A 105 23.75 8.90 10.43
CA TYR A 105 22.32 8.56 10.58
C TYR A 105 22.10 7.05 10.57
N TYR A 106 22.68 6.32 9.60
CA TYR A 106 22.51 4.87 9.53
C TYR A 106 23.30 4.12 10.60
N THR A 107 24.47 4.61 11.02
CA THR A 107 25.19 4.06 12.18
C THR A 107 24.35 4.17 13.46
N GLN A 108 23.67 5.31 13.68
CA GLN A 108 22.76 5.48 14.82
C GLN A 108 21.52 4.59 14.71
N LYS A 109 21.00 4.39 13.50
CA LYS A 109 19.85 3.52 13.23
C LYS A 109 20.17 2.05 13.52
N GLU A 110 21.35 1.60 13.12
CA GLU A 110 21.86 0.25 13.41
C GLU A 110 22.13 0.07 14.92
N ALA A 111 22.78 1.04 15.58
CA ALA A 111 22.99 1.03 17.03
C ALA A 111 21.68 1.02 17.84
N ALA A 112 20.60 1.58 17.27
CA ALA A 112 19.25 1.53 17.84
C ALA A 112 18.52 0.19 17.62
N GLY A 113 19.19 -0.83 17.06
CA GLY A 113 18.65 -2.18 16.86
C GLY A 113 17.97 -2.41 15.51
N SER A 114 18.10 -1.50 14.55
CA SER A 114 17.71 -1.79 13.17
C SER A 114 18.74 -2.70 12.50
N ARG A 115 18.32 -3.44 11.47
CA ARG A 115 19.27 -4.17 10.63
C ARG A 115 20.22 -3.19 9.93
N HIS A 116 21.37 -3.71 9.51
CA HIS A 116 22.18 -3.06 8.51
C HIS A 116 21.38 -2.91 7.20
N GLU A 117 21.42 -1.71 6.62
CA GLU A 117 20.75 -1.35 5.38
C GLU A 117 21.80 -0.96 4.34
N ASN A 118 21.69 -1.52 3.12
CA ASN A 118 22.64 -1.23 2.04
C ASN A 118 22.19 0.04 1.32
N ILE A 119 22.55 1.21 1.84
CA ILE A 119 22.03 2.49 1.38
C ILE A 119 22.78 2.97 0.12
N ASP A 120 22.02 3.40 -0.88
CA ASP A 120 22.57 4.14 -2.02
C ASP A 120 22.92 5.57 -1.57
N GLU A 121 24.19 5.94 -1.63
CA GLU A 121 24.66 7.27 -1.25
C GLU A 121 24.09 8.36 -2.18
N ASN A 122 23.75 8.01 -3.41
CA ASN A 122 23.17 8.93 -4.36
C ASN A 122 21.66 9.07 -4.13
N ARG A 123 21.27 10.13 -3.40
CA ARG A 123 19.87 10.46 -3.10
C ARG A 123 18.99 10.62 -4.35
N TRP A 124 19.56 10.91 -5.52
CA TRP A 124 18.80 10.98 -6.78
C TRP A 124 18.25 9.63 -7.24
N ASN A 125 18.79 8.51 -6.74
CA ASN A 125 18.32 7.16 -7.06
C ASN A 125 17.16 6.71 -6.16
N TRP A 126 16.90 7.45 -5.08
CA TRP A 126 15.87 7.09 -4.11
C TRP A 126 14.48 7.31 -4.68
N TRP A 127 13.49 6.60 -4.13
CA TRP A 127 12.09 6.76 -4.51
C TRP A 127 11.18 6.73 -3.29
N ALA A 128 9.94 7.21 -3.44
CA ALA A 128 8.97 7.28 -2.37
C ALA A 128 7.77 6.35 -2.60
N ASN A 129 7.20 5.84 -1.51
CA ASN A 129 5.89 5.19 -1.49
C ASN A 129 5.09 5.77 -0.32
N GLY A 130 4.29 6.80 -0.60
CA GLY A 130 3.77 7.65 0.46
C GLY A 130 4.92 8.21 1.29
N ASN A 131 4.77 8.24 2.62
CA ASN A 131 5.81 8.78 3.50
C ASN A 131 7.04 7.88 3.67
N ILE A 132 7.10 6.67 3.08
CA ILE A 132 8.30 5.82 3.13
C ILE A 132 9.30 6.27 2.06
N ILE A 133 10.56 6.40 2.48
CA ILE A 133 11.69 6.54 1.57
C ILE A 133 12.32 5.17 1.29
N CYS A 134 12.58 4.91 0.01
CA CYS A 134 13.21 3.71 -0.50
C CYS A 134 14.56 4.07 -1.12
N ASN A 135 15.62 3.58 -0.51
CA ASN A 135 16.99 4.04 -0.67
C ASN A 135 18.00 2.89 -0.76
N GLU A 136 17.54 1.64 -0.69
CA GLU A 136 18.39 0.48 -0.92
C GLU A 136 18.34 0.10 -2.41
N PRO A 137 19.50 0.00 -3.09
CA PRO A 137 19.55 -0.44 -4.47
C PRO A 137 19.27 -1.95 -4.55
N VAL A 138 18.95 -2.40 -5.76
CA VAL A 138 18.86 -3.84 -6.02
C VAL A 138 20.26 -4.44 -5.88
N VAL A 139 20.37 -5.53 -5.12
CA VAL A 139 21.64 -6.22 -4.92
C VAL A 139 22.06 -6.90 -6.24
N PRO A 140 23.28 -6.63 -6.76
CA PRO A 140 23.77 -7.23 -7.98
C PRO A 140 23.75 -8.76 -7.94
N GLY A 141 23.25 -9.40 -9.01
CA GLY A 141 23.09 -10.86 -9.10
C GLY A 141 21.84 -11.42 -8.41
N ASN A 142 21.00 -10.57 -7.82
CA ASN A 142 19.73 -10.95 -7.22
C ASN A 142 18.55 -10.10 -7.76
N GLU A 143 18.70 -9.55 -8.97
CA GLU A 143 17.72 -8.77 -9.74
C GLU A 143 16.55 -9.65 -10.21
N THR A 144 16.00 -10.46 -9.32
CA THR A 144 14.89 -11.34 -9.63
C THR A 144 13.61 -10.54 -9.90
N GLN A 145 13.49 -9.32 -9.33
CA GLN A 145 12.37 -8.41 -9.51
C GLN A 145 12.76 -6.93 -9.28
N TYR A 146 12.45 -6.04 -10.24
CA TYR A 146 12.62 -4.58 -10.08
C TYR A 146 11.45 -3.90 -9.37
N TRP A 147 10.24 -4.46 -9.48
CA TRP A 147 9.05 -4.07 -8.72
C TRP A 147 8.28 -5.33 -8.33
N GLY A 148 7.90 -5.47 -7.05
CA GLY A 148 7.26 -6.69 -6.57
C GLY A 148 6.00 -7.03 -7.37
N ASP A 149 5.80 -8.30 -7.72
CA ASP A 149 4.66 -8.78 -8.51
C ASP A 149 3.43 -9.13 -7.68
N GLN A 150 3.46 -8.88 -6.36
CA GLN A 150 2.31 -9.08 -5.49
C GLN A 150 1.09 -8.32 -6.03
N PHE A 151 -0.09 -8.92 -5.84
CA PHE A 151 -1.40 -8.42 -6.26
C PHE A 151 -1.68 -8.51 -7.77
N SER A 152 -0.68 -8.81 -8.61
CA SER A 152 -0.88 -8.77 -10.07
C SER A 152 -1.86 -9.85 -10.54
N ALA A 153 -1.72 -11.08 -10.05
CA ALA A 153 -2.60 -12.19 -10.42
C ALA A 153 -4.09 -11.91 -10.13
N PRO A 154 -4.50 -11.56 -8.90
CA PRO A 154 -5.91 -11.24 -8.62
C PRO A 154 -6.41 -10.02 -9.39
N LEU A 155 -5.58 -9.00 -9.64
CA LEU A 155 -6.00 -7.84 -10.45
C LEU A 155 -6.29 -8.21 -11.90
N ARG A 156 -5.44 -9.02 -12.52
CA ARG A 156 -5.66 -9.48 -13.89
C ARG A 156 -6.92 -10.34 -13.96
N ASP A 157 -7.08 -11.26 -13.02
CA ASP A 157 -8.24 -12.13 -12.93
C ASP A 157 -9.55 -11.33 -12.83
N MET A 158 -9.60 -10.35 -11.92
CA MET A 158 -10.74 -9.44 -11.77
C MET A 158 -11.13 -8.74 -13.08
N LEU A 159 -10.14 -8.27 -13.85
CA LEU A 159 -10.40 -7.59 -15.13
C LEU A 159 -10.87 -8.55 -16.22
N VAL A 160 -10.29 -9.75 -16.31
CA VAL A 160 -10.73 -10.79 -17.24
C VAL A 160 -12.16 -11.19 -16.93
N GLU A 161 -12.47 -11.41 -15.66
CA GLU A 161 -13.80 -11.78 -15.21
C GLU A 161 -14.82 -10.67 -15.47
N ALA A 162 -14.45 -9.40 -15.23
CA ALA A 162 -15.30 -8.27 -15.57
C ALA A 162 -15.59 -8.18 -17.07
N CYS A 163 -14.61 -8.47 -17.93
CA CYS A 163 -14.82 -8.53 -19.39
C CYS A 163 -15.72 -9.70 -19.81
N ARG A 164 -15.62 -10.84 -19.13
CA ARG A 164 -16.44 -12.03 -19.37
C ARG A 164 -17.90 -11.83 -18.97
N GLU A 165 -18.11 -11.22 -17.82
CA GLU A 165 -19.42 -11.11 -17.16
C GLU A 165 -20.16 -9.81 -17.47
N ARG A 166 -19.49 -8.81 -18.06
CA ARG A 166 -20.07 -7.50 -18.38
C ARG A 166 -19.65 -7.06 -19.78
N ARG A 167 -20.50 -6.24 -20.40
CA ARG A 167 -20.15 -5.55 -21.65
C ARG A 167 -19.30 -4.32 -21.33
N ILE A 168 -17.98 -4.50 -21.30
CA ILE A 168 -17.02 -3.40 -21.11
C ILE A 168 -16.71 -2.79 -22.49
N PRO A 169 -16.86 -1.46 -22.67
CA PRO A 169 -16.48 -0.80 -23.91
C PRO A 169 -14.96 -0.81 -24.08
N ASP A 170 -14.51 -0.57 -25.30
CA ASP A 170 -13.08 -0.37 -25.58
C ASP A 170 -12.53 0.77 -24.73
N CYS A 171 -11.49 0.50 -23.95
CA CYS A 171 -10.90 1.48 -23.05
C CYS A 171 -9.46 1.16 -22.68
N GLU A 172 -8.78 2.18 -22.17
CA GLU A 172 -7.43 2.08 -21.63
C GLU A 172 -7.33 2.87 -20.34
N PHE A 173 -6.46 2.37 -19.46
CA PHE A 173 -6.19 3.01 -18.19
C PHE A 173 -4.92 2.43 -17.57
N PHE A 174 -4.48 3.09 -16.51
CA PHE A 174 -3.35 2.64 -15.70
C PHE A 174 -3.84 2.19 -14.32
N ILE A 175 -3.17 1.22 -13.72
CA ILE A 175 -3.38 0.82 -12.33
C ILE A 175 -2.12 1.15 -11.52
N ASN A 176 -2.32 1.87 -10.43
CA ASN A 176 -1.38 2.05 -9.35
C ASN A 176 -1.77 1.14 -8.17
N LYS A 177 -0.88 0.19 -7.85
CA LYS A 177 -1.02 -0.71 -6.70
C LYS A 177 -0.16 -0.31 -5.49
N ARG A 178 0.42 0.89 -5.50
CA ARG A 178 1.16 1.46 -4.36
C ARG A 178 0.22 2.13 -3.36
N ASP A 179 0.77 2.54 -2.21
CA ASP A 179 -0.01 3.07 -1.09
C ASP A 179 -0.55 4.48 -1.35
N TYR A 180 0.17 5.30 -2.14
CA TYR A 180 -0.17 6.71 -2.37
C TYR A 180 -0.72 6.93 -3.78
N PRO A 181 -1.74 7.80 -3.96
CA PRO A 181 -2.22 8.19 -5.29
C PRO A 181 -1.14 8.96 -6.05
N GLN A 182 -1.22 8.97 -7.38
CA GLN A 182 -0.10 9.34 -8.24
C GLN A 182 -0.26 10.70 -8.91
N LEU A 183 -1.46 11.11 -9.31
CA LEU A 183 -1.70 12.35 -10.06
C LEU A 183 -2.42 13.38 -9.19
N LYS A 184 -1.62 14.22 -8.53
CA LYS A 184 -2.13 15.32 -7.71
C LYS A 184 -2.51 16.50 -8.59
N VAL A 185 -3.63 17.14 -8.25
CA VAL A 185 -4.17 18.30 -8.96
C VAL A 185 -4.41 19.44 -7.99
N ASN A 186 -4.15 20.65 -8.46
CA ASN A 186 -4.62 21.87 -7.80
C ASN A 186 -5.80 22.42 -8.61
N VAL A 187 -7.02 22.13 -8.14
CA VAL A 187 -8.24 22.54 -8.83
C VAL A 187 -8.34 24.07 -9.01
N PRO A 188 -8.07 24.91 -7.99
CA PRO A 188 -8.07 26.37 -8.16
C PRO A 188 -7.11 26.86 -9.27
N ARG A 189 -5.93 26.26 -9.38
CA ARG A 189 -4.92 26.60 -10.40
C ARG A 189 -5.14 25.90 -11.74
N GLY A 190 -6.01 24.88 -11.79
CA GLY A 190 -6.30 24.10 -12.99
C GLY A 190 -5.12 23.30 -13.55
N VAL A 191 -4.14 22.94 -12.71
CA VAL A 191 -2.91 22.26 -13.16
C VAL A 191 -2.55 21.04 -12.31
N PRO A 192 -1.83 20.05 -12.88
CA PRO A 192 -1.19 19.01 -12.09
C PRO A 192 -0.03 19.60 -11.28
N VAL A 193 0.20 19.02 -10.10
CA VAL A 193 1.19 19.46 -9.11
C VAL A 193 1.94 18.25 -8.54
N GLU A 194 3.06 18.49 -7.87
CA GLU A 194 3.91 17.44 -7.31
C GLU A 194 3.14 16.60 -6.25
N PRO A 195 3.00 15.27 -6.44
CA PRO A 195 2.24 14.42 -5.54
C PRO A 195 2.88 14.24 -4.15
N TYR A 196 4.21 14.38 -4.04
CA TYR A 196 4.94 14.23 -2.78
C TYR A 196 5.42 15.57 -2.21
N GLY A 197 4.52 16.54 -2.07
CA GLY A 197 4.84 17.87 -1.54
C GLY A 197 5.49 17.82 -0.15
N PHE A 198 5.19 16.79 0.66
CA PHE A 198 5.83 16.60 1.97
C PHE A 198 7.35 16.38 1.90
N ILE A 199 7.91 15.98 0.75
CA ILE A 199 9.36 15.90 0.54
C ILE A 199 9.98 17.30 0.47
N PHE A 200 9.22 18.27 -0.03
CA PHE A 200 9.58 19.69 -0.15
C PHE A 200 9.16 20.51 1.07
N ASP A 201 8.88 19.86 2.21
CA ASP A 201 8.39 20.48 3.44
C ASP A 201 7.05 21.22 3.27
N LYS A 202 6.19 20.72 2.37
CA LYS A 202 4.84 21.25 2.10
C LYS A 202 3.75 20.27 2.50
N ASP A 203 2.66 20.77 3.08
CA ASP A 203 1.52 19.93 3.44
C ASP A 203 0.65 19.64 2.22
N ASP A 204 0.64 18.39 1.74
CA ASP A 204 -0.18 17.97 0.59
C ASP A 204 -1.69 18.15 0.77
N ARG A 205 -2.15 18.38 2.00
CA ARG A 205 -3.57 18.68 2.31
C ARG A 205 -3.94 20.13 2.03
N ASP A 206 -2.95 21.01 1.94
CA ASP A 206 -3.14 22.45 1.75
C ASP A 206 -2.84 22.85 0.29
N PRO A 207 -3.85 23.24 -0.51
CA PRO A 207 -3.65 23.66 -1.89
C PRO A 207 -2.71 24.85 -2.06
N ASP A 208 -2.60 25.74 -1.08
CA ASP A 208 -1.74 26.93 -1.16
C ASP A 208 -0.25 26.58 -1.01
N GLN A 209 0.05 25.38 -0.51
CA GLN A 209 1.40 24.86 -0.36
C GLN A 209 1.83 23.95 -1.52
N ASP A 210 0.98 23.76 -2.54
CA ASP A 210 1.27 22.87 -3.65
C ASP A 210 2.54 23.26 -4.42
N VAL A 211 3.44 22.30 -4.58
CA VAL A 211 4.66 22.43 -5.36
C VAL A 211 4.36 22.16 -6.83
N ASP A 212 4.93 22.95 -7.71
CA ASP A 212 4.76 22.78 -9.15
C ASP A 212 5.36 21.45 -9.61
N LEU A 213 4.59 20.72 -10.43
CA LEU A 213 5.10 19.57 -11.12
C LEU A 213 6.17 20.00 -12.13
N CYS A 214 7.22 19.20 -12.28
CA CYS A 214 8.29 19.46 -13.25
C CYS A 214 7.74 19.67 -14.68
N PRO A 215 8.25 20.66 -15.44
CA PRO A 215 7.70 21.05 -16.74
C PRO A 215 7.60 19.89 -17.75
N GLU A 216 8.54 18.96 -17.73
CA GLU A 216 8.63 17.79 -18.61
C GLU A 216 7.44 16.84 -18.47
N HIS A 217 6.72 16.96 -17.36
CA HIS A 217 5.62 16.09 -16.99
C HIS A 217 4.32 16.84 -16.75
N LYS A 218 4.29 18.17 -16.95
CA LYS A 218 3.12 19.03 -16.84
C LYS A 218 2.32 19.02 -18.14
N PHE A 219 1.67 17.89 -18.41
CA PHE A 219 0.90 17.69 -19.64
C PHE A 219 -0.51 18.29 -19.56
N ALA A 220 -1.10 18.58 -20.72
CA ALA A 220 -2.47 19.09 -20.79
C ALA A 220 -3.53 18.01 -20.48
N THR A 221 -3.23 16.74 -20.77
CA THR A 221 -4.16 15.63 -20.61
C THR A 221 -3.45 14.37 -20.13
N TYR A 222 -4.17 13.57 -19.34
CA TYR A 222 -3.76 12.28 -18.81
C TYR A 222 -4.89 11.27 -19.01
N ALA A 223 -4.53 10.01 -19.24
CA ALA A 223 -5.43 8.87 -19.19
C ALA A 223 -5.74 8.53 -17.72
N PRO A 224 -6.87 7.84 -17.45
CA PRO A 224 -7.26 7.48 -16.10
C PRO A 224 -6.21 6.63 -15.38
N ILE A 225 -5.91 6.97 -14.12
CA ILE A 225 -5.11 6.18 -13.20
C ILE A 225 -6.03 5.67 -12.09
N PHE A 226 -6.10 4.36 -11.94
CA PHE A 226 -6.86 3.68 -10.91
C PHE A 226 -5.94 3.32 -9.73
N SER A 227 -6.30 3.71 -8.51
CA SER A 227 -5.49 3.50 -7.31
C SER A 227 -6.27 2.74 -6.24
N PHE A 228 -5.61 1.83 -5.52
CA PHE A 228 -6.21 1.14 -4.36
C PHE A 228 -6.64 2.12 -3.28
N TYR A 229 -5.79 3.10 -3.02
CA TYR A 229 -6.02 4.15 -2.05
C TYR A 229 -5.98 5.48 -2.78
N ALA A 230 -7.05 6.24 -2.61
CA ALA A 230 -7.25 7.52 -3.26
C ALA A 230 -7.37 8.62 -2.21
N ALA A 231 -7.42 9.86 -2.70
CA ALA A 231 -7.69 11.03 -1.90
C ALA A 231 -9.00 11.69 -2.37
N LYS A 232 -9.30 12.85 -1.80
CA LYS A 232 -10.40 13.70 -2.29
C LYS A 232 -10.16 14.10 -3.75
N LYS A 233 -11.25 14.15 -4.52
CA LYS A 233 -11.24 14.43 -5.98
C LYS A 233 -10.69 15.81 -6.34
N ASP A 234 -10.67 16.75 -5.39
CA ASP A 234 -10.11 18.09 -5.54
C ASP A 234 -8.61 18.17 -5.22
N ARG A 235 -8.01 17.05 -4.80
CA ARG A 235 -6.58 16.93 -4.51
C ARG A 235 -5.89 15.94 -5.43
N PHE A 236 -6.53 14.83 -5.79
CA PHE A 236 -5.98 13.84 -6.72
C PHE A 236 -7.01 13.44 -7.77
N ALA A 237 -6.53 13.23 -9.00
CA ALA A 237 -7.32 12.77 -10.13
C ALA A 237 -7.43 11.23 -10.20
N ASP A 238 -6.63 10.51 -9.41
CA ASP A 238 -6.71 9.06 -9.29
C ASP A 238 -8.13 8.59 -8.95
N ILE A 239 -8.58 7.56 -9.66
CA ILE A 239 -9.88 6.96 -9.46
C ILE A 239 -9.76 5.81 -8.44
N PRO A 240 -10.52 5.83 -7.33
CA PRO A 240 -10.55 4.72 -6.39
C PRO A 240 -10.94 3.41 -7.08
N PHE A 241 -10.19 2.34 -6.84
CA PHE A 241 -10.38 1.04 -7.50
C PHE A 241 -10.41 -0.11 -6.48
N PRO A 242 -11.16 -1.20 -6.74
CA PRO A 242 -11.08 -2.41 -5.93
C PRO A 242 -9.65 -2.91 -5.80
N SER A 243 -9.24 -3.17 -4.56
CA SER A 243 -7.95 -3.77 -4.28
C SER A 243 -7.97 -5.26 -4.62
N SER A 244 -6.79 -5.87 -4.73
CA SER A 244 -6.71 -7.34 -4.85
C SER A 244 -7.32 -8.07 -3.66
N GLU A 245 -7.30 -7.47 -2.46
CA GLU A 245 -7.97 -8.04 -1.27
C GLU A 245 -9.48 -8.04 -1.40
N ASP A 246 -10.06 -6.99 -2.02
CA ASP A 246 -11.49 -6.94 -2.26
C ASP A 246 -11.91 -8.04 -3.24
N TRP A 247 -11.11 -8.26 -4.30
CA TRP A 247 -11.36 -9.32 -5.28
C TRP A 247 -11.23 -10.71 -4.66
N GLU A 248 -10.13 -10.99 -3.97
CA GLU A 248 -9.94 -12.25 -3.24
C GLU A 248 -11.06 -12.50 -2.22
N GLY A 249 -11.49 -11.46 -1.52
CA GLY A 249 -12.62 -11.54 -0.60
C GLY A 249 -13.96 -11.84 -1.29
N ALA A 250 -14.14 -11.37 -2.52
CA ALA A 250 -15.36 -11.56 -3.30
C ALA A 250 -15.44 -12.97 -3.92
N CYS A 251 -14.34 -13.47 -4.48
CA CYS A 251 -14.33 -14.78 -5.15
C CYS A 251 -13.94 -15.95 -4.23
N GLY A 252 -13.22 -15.69 -3.15
CA GLY A 252 -12.72 -16.73 -2.23
C GLY A 252 -11.58 -17.59 -2.78
N GLU A 253 -11.02 -17.22 -3.94
CA GLU A 253 -9.95 -17.94 -4.62
C GLU A 253 -8.56 -17.64 -4.04
N VAL A 254 -7.65 -18.62 -4.16
CA VAL A 254 -6.26 -18.47 -3.72
C VAL A 254 -5.37 -18.18 -4.93
N PHE A 255 -4.83 -16.97 -4.98
CA PHE A 255 -3.93 -16.58 -6.05
C PHE A 255 -2.48 -16.85 -5.68
N CYS A 256 -1.67 -17.15 -6.69
CA CYS A 256 -0.23 -17.13 -6.53
C CYS A 256 0.21 -15.73 -6.11
N SER A 257 1.05 -15.61 -5.08
CA SER A 257 1.48 -14.29 -4.59
C SER A 257 2.71 -13.73 -5.31
N SER A 258 3.54 -14.61 -5.89
CA SER A 258 4.76 -14.24 -6.63
C SER A 258 5.34 -15.45 -7.37
N PHE A 259 6.04 -15.22 -8.49
CA PHE A 259 6.89 -16.25 -9.11
C PHE A 259 8.34 -16.25 -8.61
N LYS A 260 8.67 -15.43 -7.60
CA LYS A 260 9.96 -15.48 -6.94
C LYS A 260 10.17 -16.83 -6.25
N HIS A 261 11.28 -17.48 -6.58
CA HIS A 261 11.64 -18.81 -6.09
C HIS A 261 13.16 -18.95 -5.97
N THR A 262 13.60 -19.79 -5.04
CA THR A 262 14.96 -20.33 -4.98
C THR A 262 15.02 -21.63 -5.78
N LYS A 263 16.22 -22.06 -6.20
CA LYS A 263 16.42 -23.39 -6.80
C LYS A 263 17.19 -24.26 -5.80
N VAL A 264 16.62 -25.40 -5.43
CA VAL A 264 17.28 -26.42 -4.60
C VAL A 264 17.42 -27.67 -5.45
N ASN A 265 18.65 -28.11 -5.71
CA ASN A 265 18.96 -29.23 -6.61
C ASN A 265 18.30 -29.10 -8.01
N GLY A 266 18.29 -27.88 -8.56
CA GLY A 266 17.68 -27.59 -9.86
C GLY A 266 16.15 -27.44 -9.86
N VAL A 267 15.49 -27.73 -8.74
CA VAL A 267 14.02 -27.63 -8.60
C VAL A 267 13.65 -26.29 -7.96
N ALA A 268 12.68 -25.59 -8.55
CA ALA A 268 12.17 -24.34 -8.00
C ALA A 268 11.37 -24.58 -6.72
N GLN A 269 11.76 -23.89 -5.64
CA GLN A 269 11.03 -23.84 -4.38
C GLN A 269 10.47 -22.43 -4.17
N PHE A 270 9.15 -22.36 -4.01
CA PHE A 270 8.42 -21.13 -3.71
C PHE A 270 8.27 -20.98 -2.20
N GLY A 271 8.23 -19.73 -1.73
CA GLY A 271 8.18 -19.44 -0.30
C GLY A 271 9.55 -19.46 0.37
N THR A 272 9.57 -19.36 1.70
CA THR A 272 10.77 -19.44 2.54
C THR A 272 10.63 -20.59 3.53
N GLN A 273 11.72 -20.97 4.20
CA GLN A 273 11.67 -21.97 5.29
C GLN A 273 10.60 -21.60 6.34
N ASP A 274 10.48 -20.31 6.67
CA ASP A 274 9.51 -19.79 7.64
C ASP A 274 8.10 -19.56 7.06
N LYS A 275 7.97 -19.48 5.73
CA LYS A 275 6.69 -19.26 5.03
C LYS A 275 6.64 -20.13 3.76
N PRO A 276 6.44 -21.45 3.91
CA PRO A 276 6.51 -22.40 2.79
C PRO A 276 5.36 -22.23 1.79
N ASN A 277 4.21 -21.72 2.23
CA ASN A 277 3.15 -21.26 1.33
C ASN A 277 3.16 -19.72 1.27
N PRO A 278 3.63 -19.11 0.18
CA PRO A 278 3.65 -17.66 0.08
C PRO A 278 2.26 -17.07 -0.19
N ASN A 279 1.31 -17.89 -0.67
CA ASN A 279 -0.01 -17.48 -1.12
C ASN A 279 -0.92 -17.14 0.06
N ARG A 280 -1.84 -16.20 -0.16
CA ARG A 280 -2.83 -15.78 0.83
C ARG A 280 -4.10 -16.57 0.65
N ASP A 281 -4.44 -17.40 1.62
CA ASP A 281 -5.65 -18.24 1.66
C ASP A 281 -6.72 -17.71 2.63
N LEU A 282 -6.50 -16.49 3.14
CA LEU A 282 -7.31 -15.89 4.19
C LEU A 282 -8.81 -15.84 3.86
N PHE A 283 -9.14 -15.64 2.58
CA PHE A 283 -10.49 -15.43 2.10
C PHE A 283 -11.19 -16.72 1.63
N THR A 284 -10.59 -17.89 1.89
CA THR A 284 -11.23 -19.18 1.56
C THR A 284 -12.41 -19.46 2.47
N GLN A 285 -13.40 -20.20 1.98
CA GLN A 285 -14.57 -20.64 2.76
C GLN A 285 -14.18 -21.34 4.07
N ALA A 286 -13.18 -22.24 4.02
CA ALA A 286 -12.70 -22.97 5.20
C ALA A 286 -12.04 -22.07 6.26
N ASN A 287 -11.38 -20.98 5.84
CA ASN A 287 -10.96 -19.95 6.78
C ASN A 287 -12.15 -19.12 7.25
N PHE A 288 -13.17 -18.91 6.40
CA PHE A 288 -14.36 -18.16 6.77
C PHE A 288 -15.18 -18.76 7.91
N GLU A 289 -15.30 -20.08 7.95
CA GLU A 289 -15.97 -20.80 9.04
C GLU A 289 -15.34 -20.54 10.41
N LYS A 290 -14.05 -20.18 10.46
CA LYS A 290 -13.35 -19.86 11.72
C LYS A 290 -13.75 -18.51 12.32
N PHE A 291 -14.41 -17.65 11.55
CA PHE A 291 -14.85 -16.32 12.03
C PHE A 291 -16.19 -16.36 12.74
N ASP A 292 -16.95 -17.45 12.62
CA ASP A 292 -18.30 -17.53 13.16
C ASP A 292 -18.29 -17.43 14.68
N CYS A 293 -18.93 -16.38 15.18
CA CYS A 293 -18.99 -16.02 16.58
C CYS A 293 -20.19 -15.10 16.76
N GLY A 294 -21.21 -15.59 17.48
CA GLY A 294 -22.43 -14.86 17.76
C GLY A 294 -22.14 -13.57 18.52
N TRP A 295 -22.98 -12.55 18.33
CA TRP A 295 -22.80 -11.24 18.98
C TRP A 295 -22.68 -11.35 20.51
N GLU A 296 -23.49 -12.22 21.12
CA GLU A 296 -23.51 -12.46 22.57
C GLU A 296 -22.21 -13.11 23.10
N ASP A 297 -21.48 -13.83 22.25
CA ASP A 297 -20.22 -14.49 22.62
C ASP A 297 -18.99 -13.58 22.46
N LYS A 298 -19.18 -12.38 21.91
CA LYS A 298 -18.09 -11.43 21.69
C LYS A 298 -17.76 -10.65 22.95
N VAL A 299 -16.48 -10.33 23.13
CA VAL A 299 -15.97 -9.55 24.26
C VAL A 299 -16.24 -8.06 24.06
N ASP A 300 -16.75 -7.39 25.10
CA ASP A 300 -17.00 -5.93 25.17
C ASP A 300 -15.69 -5.10 25.26
N THR A 301 -14.73 -5.36 24.37
CA THR A 301 -13.45 -4.66 24.29
C THR A 301 -13.22 -4.10 22.90
N ALA A 302 -12.71 -2.87 22.83
CA ALA A 302 -12.21 -2.28 21.60
C ALA A 302 -10.83 -2.84 21.24
N PHE A 303 -10.76 -3.55 20.12
CA PHE A 303 -9.60 -4.35 19.76
C PHE A 303 -8.82 -3.77 18.58
N PHE A 304 -7.48 -3.79 18.66
CA PHE A 304 -6.58 -3.43 17.57
C PHE A 304 -5.29 -4.26 17.57
N ARG A 305 -4.90 -4.75 16.39
CA ARG A 305 -3.56 -5.30 16.13
C ARG A 305 -3.04 -4.83 14.79
N GLY A 306 -1.95 -4.06 14.77
CA GLY A 306 -1.43 -3.52 13.53
C GLY A 306 0.06 -3.23 13.57
N THR A 307 0.70 -3.24 12.42
CA THR A 307 2.07 -2.74 12.27
C THR A 307 2.06 -1.22 12.43
N ALA A 308 3.14 -0.63 12.97
CA ALA A 308 3.36 0.82 13.12
C ALA A 308 3.62 1.55 11.78
N THR A 309 2.81 1.25 10.78
CA THR A 309 2.72 1.99 9.51
C THR A 309 2.13 3.38 9.73
N GLY A 310 2.23 4.25 8.72
CA GLY A 310 1.95 5.68 8.82
C GLY A 310 3.23 6.50 8.79
N GLY A 311 3.16 7.74 8.29
CA GLY A 311 4.32 8.63 8.15
C GLY A 311 4.93 9.08 9.49
N GLY A 312 4.14 9.10 10.55
CA GLY A 312 4.61 9.44 11.90
C GLY A 312 5.47 8.36 12.58
N VAL A 313 6.29 8.78 13.53
CA VAL A 313 7.18 7.95 14.36
C VAL A 313 6.99 8.15 15.86
N THR A 314 6.06 9.00 16.29
CA THR A 314 5.74 9.25 17.71
C THR A 314 4.26 8.97 17.99
N ILE A 315 3.87 8.96 19.26
CA ILE A 315 2.45 8.81 19.63
C ILE A 315 1.58 10.01 19.19
N ASP A 316 2.19 11.14 18.88
CA ASP A 316 1.44 12.35 18.50
C ASP A 316 1.19 12.41 16.99
N ASP A 317 2.15 11.94 16.19
CA ASP A 317 2.08 11.95 14.73
C ASP A 317 1.70 10.60 14.10
N ASN A 318 1.68 9.50 14.89
CA ASN A 318 1.21 8.17 14.44
C ASN A 318 0.04 7.65 15.29
N GLN A 319 -1.14 7.59 14.67
CA GLN A 319 -2.38 7.17 15.35
C GLN A 319 -2.35 5.71 15.82
N ARG A 320 -1.60 4.81 15.17
CA ARG A 320 -1.48 3.41 15.60
C ARG A 320 -0.63 3.27 16.87
N LEU A 321 0.43 4.08 16.98
CA LEU A 321 1.23 4.18 18.20
C LEU A 321 0.39 4.78 19.34
N LYS A 322 -0.42 5.82 19.04
CA LYS A 322 -1.31 6.44 20.03
C LYS A 322 -2.29 5.45 20.64
N VAL A 323 -2.98 4.65 19.82
CA VAL A 323 -3.98 3.69 20.29
C VAL A 323 -3.33 2.60 21.16
N SER A 324 -2.14 2.12 20.78
CA SER A 324 -1.40 1.14 21.60
C SER A 324 -0.90 1.74 22.92
N SER A 325 -0.45 2.99 22.90
CA SER A 325 -0.06 3.73 24.10
C SER A 325 -1.23 3.92 25.07
N LEU A 326 -2.42 4.27 24.56
CA LEU A 326 -3.63 4.40 25.38
C LEU A 326 -4.03 3.06 26.01
N SER A 327 -4.03 1.96 25.25
CA SER A 327 -4.32 0.64 25.79
C SER A 327 -3.35 0.24 26.90
N ALA A 328 -2.05 0.51 26.72
CA ALA A 328 -1.04 0.27 27.76
C ALA A 328 -1.28 1.10 29.03
N GLN A 329 -1.61 2.39 28.89
CA GLN A 329 -1.92 3.28 30.02
C GLN A 329 -3.18 2.83 30.77
N TRP A 330 -4.20 2.35 30.05
CA TRP A 330 -5.47 1.95 30.65
C TRP A 330 -5.44 0.61 31.38
N LYS A 331 -4.38 -0.20 31.25
CA LYS A 331 -4.27 -1.50 31.93
C LYS A 331 -4.50 -1.40 33.45
N ASN A 332 -4.02 -0.34 34.07
CA ASN A 332 -4.11 -0.11 35.52
C ASN A 332 -5.14 0.98 35.88
N ASP A 333 -5.93 1.45 34.92
CA ASP A 333 -6.98 2.44 35.15
C ASP A 333 -8.17 1.80 35.88
N LYS A 334 -8.73 2.49 36.87
CA LYS A 334 -9.80 1.98 37.75
C LYS A 334 -11.15 1.82 37.06
N GLU A 335 -11.32 2.38 35.87
CA GLU A 335 -12.56 2.32 35.08
C GLU A 335 -12.32 1.60 33.75
N LYS A 336 -11.19 1.88 33.09
CA LYS A 336 -10.92 1.44 31.71
C LYS A 336 -10.12 0.14 31.62
N GLY A 337 -9.44 -0.23 32.71
CA GLY A 337 -8.71 -1.48 32.82
C GLY A 337 -9.61 -2.68 33.03
N SER A 338 -9.02 -3.83 33.32
CA SER A 338 -9.80 -5.00 33.77
C SER A 338 -10.18 -4.80 35.23
N VAL A 339 -11.48 -4.65 35.51
CA VAL A 339 -12.00 -4.28 36.84
C VAL A 339 -13.08 -5.29 37.24
N ASN A 340 -12.94 -5.91 38.41
CA ASN A 340 -13.92 -6.86 38.96
C ASN A 340 -14.31 -7.99 37.97
N GLY A 341 -13.36 -8.46 37.16
CA GLY A 341 -13.61 -9.51 36.15
C GLY A 341 -14.25 -9.02 34.85
N GLN A 342 -14.54 -7.71 34.73
CA GLN A 342 -14.98 -7.11 33.47
C GLN A 342 -13.80 -6.95 32.50
N PRO A 343 -14.03 -7.15 31.19
CA PRO A 343 -12.98 -6.96 30.20
C PRO A 343 -12.56 -5.49 30.09
N PRO A 344 -11.31 -5.19 29.69
CA PRO A 344 -10.84 -3.82 29.55
C PRO A 344 -11.55 -3.10 28.39
N PHE A 345 -11.59 -1.78 28.43
CA PHE A 345 -12.21 -0.99 27.36
C PHE A 345 -11.43 -1.10 26.04
N CYS A 346 -10.11 -1.25 26.10
CA CYS A 346 -9.27 -1.33 24.90
C CYS A 346 -8.13 -2.33 25.05
N ASP A 347 -8.04 -3.26 24.10
CA ASP A 347 -6.89 -4.13 23.87
C ASP A 347 -6.27 -3.80 22.51
N ALA A 348 -5.22 -2.98 22.53
CA ALA A 348 -4.51 -2.55 21.34
C ALA A 348 -3.00 -2.75 21.46
N ALA A 349 -2.40 -3.29 20.40
CA ALA A 349 -0.96 -3.48 20.36
C ALA A 349 -0.37 -3.33 18.96
N ILE A 350 0.88 -2.87 18.92
CA ILE A 350 1.72 -2.91 17.73
C ILE A 350 2.27 -4.32 17.55
N VAL A 351 2.04 -4.92 16.38
CA VAL A 351 2.53 -6.28 16.07
C VAL A 351 3.84 -6.30 15.27
N GLY A 352 4.28 -5.13 14.82
CA GLY A 352 5.54 -4.93 14.09
C GLY A 352 5.86 -3.45 13.95
N TRP A 353 7.15 -3.10 14.03
CA TRP A 353 7.58 -1.71 14.20
C TRP A 353 7.73 -0.90 12.91
N ASN A 354 7.89 -1.52 11.74
CA ASN A 354 8.18 -0.83 10.48
C ASN A 354 9.26 0.27 10.62
N LEU A 355 10.51 -0.16 10.74
CA LEU A 355 11.69 0.70 10.95
C LEU A 355 12.20 1.38 9.66
N ARG A 356 11.39 1.38 8.59
CA ARG A 356 11.72 2.08 7.34
C ARG A 356 11.83 3.58 7.58
N ASP A 357 12.69 4.24 6.81
CA ASP A 357 12.83 5.69 6.87
C ASP A 357 11.55 6.39 6.40
N LYS A 358 11.16 7.44 7.12
CA LYS A 358 9.92 8.17 6.91
C LYS A 358 10.19 9.67 6.74
N LYS A 359 9.51 10.30 5.78
CA LYS A 359 9.51 11.74 5.55
C LYS A 359 8.09 12.30 5.64
N THR A 360 7.92 13.37 6.40
CA THR A 360 6.67 14.14 6.54
C THR A 360 6.94 15.62 6.31
N HIS A 361 5.91 16.43 6.05
CA HIS A 361 6.12 17.85 5.74
C HIS A 361 6.74 18.66 6.90
N SER A 362 6.50 18.25 8.15
CA SER A 362 6.95 19.00 9.34
C SER A 362 8.31 18.56 9.88
N ASN A 363 8.89 17.47 9.35
CA ASN A 363 10.13 16.91 9.90
C ASN A 363 11.08 16.45 8.79
N PRO A 364 12.40 16.53 9.03
CA PRO A 364 13.40 15.79 8.26
C PRO A 364 13.11 14.28 8.25
N MET A 365 13.78 13.56 7.35
CA MET A 365 13.71 12.10 7.30
C MET A 365 14.17 11.49 8.63
N LYS A 366 13.34 10.61 9.19
CA LYS A 366 13.55 9.98 10.49
C LYS A 366 13.01 8.55 10.50
N TYR A 367 13.36 7.79 11.54
CA TYR A 367 12.89 6.43 11.75
C TYR A 367 12.24 6.27 13.13
N LEU A 368 11.43 5.23 13.28
CA LEU A 368 10.82 4.87 14.56
C LEU A 368 11.87 4.30 15.51
N LYS A 369 11.88 4.76 16.76
CA LYS A 369 12.71 4.25 17.86
C LYS A 369 11.80 3.59 18.90
N PRO A 370 11.58 2.26 18.84
CA PRO A 370 10.68 1.58 19.78
C PRO A 370 11.05 1.78 21.25
N GLN A 371 12.34 1.93 21.56
CA GLN A 371 12.86 2.17 22.91
C GLN A 371 12.40 3.49 23.54
N ASP A 372 11.98 4.46 22.72
CA ASP A 372 11.48 5.75 23.21
C ASP A 372 9.98 5.69 23.57
N LEU A 373 9.32 4.55 23.35
CA LEU A 373 7.89 4.37 23.62
C LEU A 373 7.67 3.69 24.97
N SER A 374 6.68 4.18 25.73
CA SER A 374 6.32 3.66 27.04
C SER A 374 5.45 2.38 27.00
N PHE A 375 5.54 1.59 25.93
CA PHE A 375 4.74 0.38 25.75
C PHE A 375 5.44 -0.64 24.83
N ASP A 376 5.16 -1.91 25.05
CA ASP A 376 5.72 -3.01 24.26
C ASP A 376 4.97 -3.21 22.93
N GLY A 377 5.69 -3.75 21.96
CA GLY A 377 5.16 -4.17 20.67
C GLY A 377 6.02 -5.28 20.07
N GLY A 378 5.47 -5.97 19.07
CA GLY A 378 6.16 -7.06 18.38
C GLY A 378 5.26 -8.24 18.05
N ARG A 379 5.87 -9.25 17.40
CA ARG A 379 5.17 -10.41 16.85
C ARG A 379 4.43 -11.23 17.91
N GLN A 380 4.86 -11.19 19.17
CA GLN A 380 4.19 -11.83 20.30
C GLN A 380 2.75 -11.33 20.52
N PHE A 381 2.42 -10.11 20.07
CA PHE A 381 1.06 -9.56 20.13
C PHE A 381 0.23 -9.90 18.90
N PHE A 382 0.80 -10.58 17.89
CA PHE A 382 0.06 -10.93 16.68
C PHE A 382 -1.13 -11.82 17.01
N THR A 383 -2.31 -11.37 16.58
CA THR A 383 -3.56 -12.11 16.73
C THR A 383 -4.09 -12.45 15.34
N PRO A 384 -4.22 -13.74 14.98
CA PRO A 384 -4.85 -14.14 13.72
C PRO A 384 -6.20 -13.47 13.56
N ILE A 385 -6.54 -13.06 12.35
CA ILE A 385 -7.72 -12.22 12.11
C ILE A 385 -9.03 -12.90 12.54
N TYR A 386 -9.10 -14.23 12.56
CA TYR A 386 -10.28 -14.95 13.07
C TYR A 386 -10.45 -14.86 14.58
N MET A 387 -9.36 -14.71 15.32
CA MET A 387 -9.45 -14.43 16.75
C MET A 387 -9.91 -12.99 17.01
N GLN A 388 -9.76 -12.09 16.03
CA GLN A 388 -10.23 -10.71 16.16
C GLN A 388 -11.76 -10.62 16.03
N SER A 389 -12.44 -11.56 15.35
CA SER A 389 -13.91 -11.57 15.28
C SER A 389 -14.57 -11.80 16.64
N ARG A 390 -13.82 -12.23 17.66
CA ARG A 390 -14.29 -12.43 19.04
C ARG A 390 -14.52 -11.13 19.81
N TYR A 391 -14.22 -9.97 19.23
CA TYR A 391 -14.40 -8.67 19.88
C TYR A 391 -15.58 -7.92 19.29
N LYS A 392 -16.40 -7.29 20.14
CA LYS A 392 -17.56 -6.51 19.69
C LYS A 392 -17.15 -5.25 18.94
N TYR A 393 -16.02 -4.64 19.31
CA TYR A 393 -15.56 -3.38 18.72
C TYR A 393 -14.18 -3.55 18.10
N LEU A 394 -14.05 -3.25 16.80
CA LEU A 394 -12.80 -3.31 16.08
C LEU A 394 -12.35 -1.91 15.70
N ILE A 395 -11.18 -1.51 16.19
CA ILE A 395 -10.63 -0.18 15.88
C ILE A 395 -9.96 -0.25 14.51
N TYR A 396 -10.41 0.61 13.61
CA TYR A 396 -9.75 0.83 12.32
C TYR A 396 -8.92 2.11 12.38
N VAL A 397 -7.63 2.00 12.06
CA VAL A 397 -6.69 3.12 11.98
C VAL A 397 -5.91 3.03 10.68
N ASP A 398 -5.84 4.15 9.96
CA ASP A 398 -5.06 4.26 8.73
C ASP A 398 -3.58 3.94 8.96
N GLY A 399 -2.91 3.50 7.90
CA GLY A 399 -1.46 3.32 7.85
C GLY A 399 -0.82 4.55 7.22
N HIS A 400 -0.03 4.31 6.16
CA HIS A 400 0.45 5.39 5.27
C HIS A 400 -0.69 6.02 4.47
N CYS A 401 -1.73 5.23 4.24
CA CYS A 401 -2.97 5.54 3.55
C CYS A 401 -4.11 4.79 4.26
N ALA A 402 -5.31 4.83 3.69
CA ALA A 402 -6.37 3.88 4.01
C ALA A 402 -5.86 2.43 3.92
N ALA A 403 -6.50 1.49 4.59
CA ALA A 403 -6.05 0.11 4.69
C ALA A 403 -7.13 -0.86 4.21
N CYS A 404 -6.76 -1.76 3.29
CA CYS A 404 -7.67 -2.77 2.71
C CYS A 404 -8.41 -3.62 3.74
N ARG A 405 -7.84 -3.76 4.95
CA ARG A 405 -8.44 -4.46 6.08
C ARG A 405 -9.88 -4.01 6.40
N TYR A 406 -10.27 -2.77 6.11
CA TYR A 406 -11.62 -2.30 6.39
C TYR A 406 -12.68 -3.23 5.75
N GLY A 407 -12.47 -3.65 4.50
CA GLY A 407 -13.38 -4.53 3.76
C GLY A 407 -13.55 -5.87 4.46
N PHE A 408 -12.45 -6.42 4.95
CA PHE A 408 -12.45 -7.64 5.75
C PHE A 408 -13.18 -7.47 7.08
N MET A 409 -12.95 -6.37 7.80
CA MET A 409 -13.58 -6.12 9.10
C MET A 409 -15.11 -6.08 9.02
N MET A 410 -15.67 -5.60 7.90
CA MET A 410 -17.12 -5.59 7.68
C MET A 410 -17.75 -6.99 7.71
N ARG A 411 -16.96 -8.05 7.49
CA ARG A 411 -17.43 -9.45 7.50
C ARG A 411 -17.38 -10.10 8.88
N LEU A 412 -16.80 -9.46 9.90
CA LEU A 412 -16.56 -10.08 11.21
C LEU A 412 -17.75 -9.99 12.18
N GLY A 413 -18.84 -9.34 11.78
CA GLY A 413 -20.02 -9.15 12.65
C GLY A 413 -19.73 -8.29 13.88
N SER A 414 -18.75 -7.38 13.79
CA SER A 414 -18.34 -6.47 14.86
C SER A 414 -18.61 -5.02 14.48
N VAL A 415 -18.75 -4.15 15.47
CA VAL A 415 -18.83 -2.69 15.27
C VAL A 415 -17.45 -2.15 14.94
N ILE A 416 -17.32 -1.46 13.80
CA ILE A 416 -16.06 -0.84 13.40
C ILE A 416 -15.97 0.58 13.95
N LEU A 417 -14.98 0.81 14.81
CA LEU A 417 -14.62 2.14 15.30
C LEU A 417 -13.59 2.76 14.35
N LYS A 418 -14.06 3.45 13.31
CA LYS A 418 -13.20 4.12 12.32
C LYS A 418 -12.60 5.39 12.91
N VAL A 419 -11.30 5.40 13.17
CA VAL A 419 -10.59 6.61 13.60
C VAL A 419 -10.56 7.61 12.43
N ARG A 420 -10.84 8.88 12.72
CA ARG A 420 -10.78 9.96 11.71
C ARG A 420 -9.37 10.03 11.11
N SER A 421 -9.30 10.03 9.78
CA SER A 421 -8.02 10.04 9.07
C SER A 421 -7.26 11.33 9.30
N ARG A 422 -5.93 11.23 9.31
CA ARG A 422 -4.99 12.35 9.19
C ARG A 422 -4.20 12.31 7.89
N GLN A 423 -4.39 11.27 7.07
CA GLN A 423 -3.66 11.03 5.83
C GLN A 423 -4.32 11.74 4.65
N VAL A 424 -3.56 11.94 3.57
CA VAL A 424 -4.08 12.46 2.29
C VAL A 424 -4.83 11.36 1.54
N ALA A 425 -4.22 10.19 1.45
CA ALA A 425 -4.77 9.00 0.81
C ALA A 425 -5.71 8.26 1.77
N ASP A 426 -6.85 8.85 2.10
CA ASP A 426 -7.77 8.41 3.15
C ASP A 426 -9.00 7.63 2.66
N THR A 427 -9.10 7.41 1.34
CA THR A 427 -10.31 6.93 0.68
C THR A 427 -10.07 5.62 -0.08
N MET A 428 -11.03 4.69 0.00
CA MET A 428 -11.14 3.50 -0.85
C MET A 428 -12.46 3.55 -1.64
N TRP A 429 -12.59 2.71 -2.68
CA TRP A 429 -13.68 2.80 -3.65
C TRP A 429 -15.11 2.73 -3.05
N TYR A 430 -15.30 1.98 -1.96
CA TYR A 430 -16.59 1.85 -1.29
C TYR A 430 -16.78 2.81 -0.10
N PHE A 431 -15.76 3.58 0.30
CA PHE A 431 -15.90 4.51 1.45
C PHE A 431 -17.04 5.52 1.29
N PRO A 432 -17.29 6.10 0.09
CA PRO A 432 -18.44 6.99 -0.12
C PRO A 432 -19.80 6.31 0.05
N LEU A 433 -19.86 4.98 0.02
CA LEU A 433 -21.10 4.20 0.24
C LEU A 433 -21.38 3.98 1.73
N LEU A 434 -20.37 4.17 2.60
CA LEU A 434 -20.49 3.98 4.04
C LEU A 434 -21.15 5.21 4.67
N LYS A 435 -22.10 4.96 5.57
CA LYS A 435 -22.75 6.01 6.36
C LYS A 435 -22.30 5.88 7.81
N GLU A 436 -21.85 6.99 8.37
CA GLU A 436 -21.63 7.09 9.81
C GLU A 436 -22.96 6.88 10.54
N VAL A 437 -22.96 6.03 11.56
CA VAL A 437 -24.11 5.94 12.47
C VAL A 437 -24.06 7.18 13.36
N ARG A 438 -24.84 8.21 13.00
CA ARG A 438 -25.06 9.37 13.85
C ARG A 438 -26.28 9.05 14.71
N ASN A 439 -26.08 8.92 16.03
CA ASN A 439 -27.08 8.64 17.07
C ASN A 439 -27.56 7.16 17.14
N CYS A 440 -26.97 6.36 18.04
CA CYS A 440 -27.47 5.02 18.39
C CYS A 440 -28.88 5.00 19.01
N LYS A 441 -29.47 6.15 19.36
CA LYS A 441 -30.78 6.20 20.06
C LYS A 441 -31.99 6.04 19.16
N GLU A 442 -31.87 6.20 17.83
CA GLU A 442 -33.05 6.24 16.94
C GLU A 442 -33.26 4.95 16.12
N ARG A 443 -32.31 4.01 16.11
CA ARG A 443 -32.36 2.84 15.21
C ARG A 443 -32.74 1.49 15.81
N SER A 444 -32.92 1.40 17.14
CA SER A 444 -33.45 0.18 17.76
C SER A 444 -34.86 -0.20 17.26
N ASN A 445 -35.59 0.74 16.65
CA ASN A 445 -36.91 0.47 16.08
C ASN A 445 -36.91 0.14 14.58
N GLU A 446 -35.81 0.36 13.85
CA GLU A 446 -35.77 0.15 12.38
C GLU A 446 -35.05 -1.13 11.94
N LEU A 447 -34.21 -1.73 12.80
CA LEU A 447 -33.41 -2.90 12.43
C LEU A 447 -33.90 -4.23 13.04
N GLY A 448 -34.96 -4.22 13.84
CA GLY A 448 -35.52 -5.46 14.41
C GLY A 448 -34.48 -6.29 15.18
N ILE A 449 -33.63 -5.61 15.96
CA ILE A 449 -32.74 -6.21 16.96
C ILE A 449 -33.24 -5.78 18.34
#